data_AF-A0A7S2HLL1-F1
#
_entry.id   AF-A0A7S2HLL1-F1
#
_cell.length_a   1.000
_cell.length_b   1.000
_cell.length_c   1.000
_cell.angle_alpha   90.00
_cell.angle_beta   90.00
_cell.angle_gamma   90.00
#
_symmetry.space_group_name_H-M   'P 1'
#
loop_
_entity.id
_entity.type
_entity.pdbx_description
1 polymer ?
#
loop_
_entity_poly.entity_id
_entity_poly.type
_entity_poly.pdbx_seq_one_letter_code
_entity_poly.pdbx_strand_id
1 'polypeptide(L)'
;EIKCGDVVIIRYEGPTGGPGLPEMLTPTSAIMGAGLGDCVALLTDGRFSGGSHGFCIGHITPEAQVGGPIALVKNGDPIRIDARPDKRTIDLLISEEEWEARRKAWTPPPLRSTQGTLFKYIQCVATASEGCVTDEVGTASAAQIVEAAPKTPAVAELEAKIAELEAKLA
;
A
#
# COMPACT_ATOMS: atom_id res chain seq x y z
N GLU A 1 -15.12 -2.38 -15.83
CA GLU A 1 -14.79 -2.86 -17.18
C GLU A 1 -13.32 -2.53 -17.41
N ILE A 2 -12.51 -3.47 -17.93
CA ILE A 2 -11.07 -3.27 -18.24
C ILE A 2 -10.93 -3.38 -19.75
N LYS A 3 -10.17 -2.48 -20.36
CA LYS A 3 -10.00 -2.37 -21.82
C LYS A 3 -8.53 -2.31 -22.20
N CYS A 4 -8.28 -2.57 -23.47
CA CYS A 4 -6.95 -2.43 -24.06
C CYS A 4 -6.43 -0.99 -23.90
N GLY A 5 -5.20 -0.84 -23.41
CA GLY A 5 -4.58 0.43 -23.04
C GLY A 5 -4.70 0.80 -21.57
N ASP A 6 -5.49 0.07 -20.77
CA ASP A 6 -5.64 0.35 -19.34
C ASP A 6 -4.38 -0.06 -18.55
N VAL A 7 -4.13 0.70 -17.48
CA VAL A 7 -3.20 0.33 -16.42
C VAL A 7 -4.00 -0.02 -15.18
N VAL A 8 -3.99 -1.29 -14.81
CA VAL A 8 -4.72 -1.81 -13.66
C VAL A 8 -3.81 -1.78 -12.43
N ILE A 9 -4.22 -1.03 -11.41
CA ILE A 9 -3.48 -0.92 -10.15
C ILE A 9 -4.20 -1.70 -9.05
N ILE A 10 -3.47 -2.61 -8.42
CA ILE A 10 -3.91 -3.37 -7.25
C ILE A 10 -3.05 -2.90 -6.08
N ARG A 11 -3.64 -2.16 -5.15
CA ARG A 11 -2.92 -1.49 -4.05
C ARG A 11 -3.42 -1.94 -2.69
N TYR A 12 -2.64 -1.63 -1.66
CA TYR A 12 -2.84 -2.14 -0.29
C TYR A 12 -2.63 -3.66 -0.21
N GLU A 13 -1.78 -4.20 -1.08
CA GLU A 13 -1.29 -5.58 -1.02
C GLU A 13 0.21 -5.63 -0.67
N GLY A 14 0.76 -4.51 -0.21
CA GLY A 14 2.13 -4.40 0.27
C GLY A 14 2.42 -5.19 1.56
N PRO A 15 3.65 -5.10 2.10
CA PRO A 15 4.03 -5.78 3.32
C PRO A 15 3.11 -5.41 4.50
N THR A 16 2.76 -4.14 4.65
CA THR A 16 1.91 -3.66 5.74
C THR A 16 0.43 -3.72 5.37
N GLY A 17 0.08 -3.29 4.16
CA GLY A 17 -1.31 -3.20 3.70
C GLY A 17 -1.98 -4.56 3.51
N GLY A 18 -1.25 -5.55 3.01
CA GLY A 18 -1.73 -6.90 2.70
C GLY A 18 -2.30 -7.65 3.90
N PRO A 19 -1.61 -7.71 5.06
CA PRO A 19 -0.15 -7.70 5.24
C PRO A 19 0.53 -8.97 4.71
N GLY A 20 1.86 -8.96 4.62
CA GLY A 20 2.68 -10.13 4.25
C GLY A 20 3.03 -10.23 2.77
N LEU A 21 2.79 -9.18 1.99
CA LEU A 21 3.11 -9.12 0.56
C LEU A 21 2.57 -10.34 -0.23
N PRO A 22 1.24 -10.58 -0.19
CA PRO A 22 0.61 -11.76 -0.79
C PRO A 22 0.93 -11.90 -2.29
N GLU A 23 1.02 -13.14 -2.74
CA GLU A 23 1.21 -13.49 -4.15
C GLU A 23 -0.13 -13.56 -4.87
N MET A 24 -0.27 -12.80 -5.95
CA MET A 24 -1.48 -12.75 -6.74
C MET A 24 -1.29 -13.42 -8.10
N LEU A 25 -1.97 -14.56 -8.29
CA LEU A 25 -2.07 -15.23 -9.60
C LEU A 25 -3.39 -14.87 -10.30
N THR A 26 -4.49 -14.77 -9.54
CA THR A 26 -5.85 -14.57 -10.06
C THR A 26 -5.99 -13.37 -10.99
N PRO A 27 -5.49 -12.16 -10.66
CA PRO A 27 -5.64 -10.99 -11.52
C PRO A 27 -4.94 -11.16 -12.88
N THR A 28 -3.73 -11.71 -12.86
CA THR A 28 -2.95 -11.97 -14.09
C THR A 28 -3.65 -13.00 -14.97
N SER A 29 -4.14 -14.09 -14.38
CA SER A 29 -4.88 -15.14 -15.09
C SER A 29 -6.17 -14.61 -15.72
N ALA A 30 -6.88 -13.71 -15.03
CA ALA A 30 -8.09 -13.08 -15.54
C ALA A 30 -7.81 -12.16 -16.75
N ILE A 31 -6.76 -11.34 -16.70
CA ILE A 31 -6.36 -10.46 -17.82
C ILE A 31 -5.94 -11.29 -19.05
N MET A 32 -5.15 -12.35 -18.83
CA MET A 32 -4.74 -13.26 -19.89
C MET A 32 -5.94 -14.00 -20.49
N GLY A 33 -6.83 -14.54 -19.66
CA GLY A 33 -8.04 -15.23 -20.10
C GLY A 33 -9.03 -14.34 -20.86
N ALA A 34 -9.02 -13.03 -20.58
CA ALA A 34 -9.78 -12.03 -21.32
C ALA A 34 -9.11 -11.60 -22.65
N GLY A 35 -7.92 -12.13 -22.97
CA GLY A 35 -7.17 -11.77 -24.18
C GLY A 35 -6.55 -10.38 -24.13
N LEU A 36 -6.35 -9.81 -22.94
CA LEU A 36 -5.86 -8.44 -22.74
C LEU A 36 -4.38 -8.36 -22.36
N GLY A 37 -3.69 -9.50 -22.30
CA GLY A 37 -2.31 -9.61 -21.80
C GLY A 37 -1.27 -8.75 -22.52
N ASP A 38 -1.48 -8.46 -23.80
CA ASP A 38 -0.52 -7.71 -24.63
C ASP A 38 -0.76 -6.19 -24.60
N CYS A 39 -1.86 -5.73 -24.01
CA CYS A 39 -2.19 -4.30 -24.01
C CYS A 39 -2.76 -3.74 -22.71
N VAL A 40 -2.77 -4.54 -21.64
CA VAL A 40 -3.05 -4.06 -20.28
C VAL A 40 -1.81 -4.26 -19.42
N ALA A 41 -1.45 -3.24 -18.65
CA ALA A 41 -0.40 -3.34 -17.65
C ALA A 41 -1.02 -3.55 -16.26
N LEU A 42 -0.36 -4.37 -15.44
CA LEU A 42 -0.75 -4.66 -14.06
C LEU A 42 0.33 -4.15 -13.10
N LEU A 43 -0.06 -3.27 -12.18
CA LEU A 43 0.82 -2.66 -11.19
C LEU A 43 0.34 -3.02 -9.77
N THR A 44 1.26 -3.32 -8.87
CA THR A 44 0.93 -3.56 -7.47
C THR A 44 2.07 -3.23 -6.49
N ASP A 45 1.70 -2.82 -5.28
CA ASP A 45 2.61 -2.78 -4.12
C ASP A 45 2.83 -4.19 -3.51
N GLY A 46 2.06 -5.20 -3.93
CA GLY A 46 2.20 -6.60 -3.59
C GLY A 46 3.12 -7.41 -4.51
N ARG A 47 2.84 -8.70 -4.65
CA ARG A 47 3.54 -9.62 -5.57
C ARG A 47 2.63 -10.22 -6.64
N PHE A 48 3.20 -10.42 -7.81
CA PHE A 48 2.66 -11.34 -8.81
C PHE A 48 3.37 -12.68 -8.75
N SER A 49 2.69 -13.74 -9.18
CA SER A 49 3.28 -15.07 -9.21
C SER A 49 4.34 -15.22 -10.31
N GLY A 50 5.30 -16.13 -10.13
CA GLY A 50 6.29 -16.46 -11.16
C GLY A 50 5.70 -17.05 -12.45
N GLY A 51 4.44 -17.50 -12.41
CA GLY A 51 3.66 -17.92 -13.58
C GLY A 51 2.93 -16.78 -14.32
N SER A 52 3.09 -15.53 -13.89
CA SER A 52 2.44 -14.37 -14.51
C SER A 52 3.03 -14.06 -15.88
N HIS A 53 2.18 -13.68 -16.82
CA HIS A 53 2.55 -13.29 -18.19
C HIS A 53 2.01 -11.88 -18.50
N GLY A 54 2.63 -11.20 -19.46
CA GLY A 54 2.29 -9.81 -19.82
C GLY A 54 3.05 -8.76 -19.00
N PHE A 55 2.61 -7.50 -19.08
CA PHE A 55 3.26 -6.37 -18.38
C PHE A 55 2.83 -6.31 -16.90
N CYS A 56 3.51 -7.08 -16.05
CA CYS A 56 3.24 -7.13 -14.61
C CYS A 56 4.40 -6.51 -13.80
N ILE A 57 4.10 -5.50 -12.97
CA ILE A 57 5.07 -4.81 -12.11
C ILE A 57 4.60 -4.93 -10.65
N GLY A 58 5.37 -5.66 -9.84
CA GLY A 58 5.14 -5.76 -8.40
C GLY A 58 6.12 -4.91 -7.59
N HIS A 59 6.02 -5.02 -6.25
CA HIS A 59 6.92 -4.39 -5.28
C HIS A 59 7.00 -2.85 -5.39
N ILE A 60 5.94 -2.20 -5.87
CA ILE A 60 5.91 -0.74 -5.93
C ILE A 60 6.08 -0.19 -4.50
N THR A 61 7.13 0.59 -4.32
CA THR A 61 7.57 1.09 -3.02
C THR A 61 7.80 2.61 -3.11
N PRO A 62 7.39 3.43 -2.11
CA PRO A 62 6.65 3.04 -0.90
C PRO A 62 5.25 2.47 -1.19
N GLU A 63 4.78 1.54 -0.36
CA GLU A 63 3.48 0.88 -0.54
C GLU A 63 2.31 1.84 -0.26
N ALA A 64 1.08 1.44 -0.63
CA ALA A 64 -0.08 2.30 -0.46
C ALA A 64 -0.44 2.57 1.01
N GLN A 65 -0.22 1.58 1.89
CA GLN A 65 -0.57 1.66 3.32
C GLN A 65 0.18 2.78 4.06
N VAL A 66 1.37 3.16 3.57
CA VAL A 66 2.22 4.22 4.15
C VAL A 66 2.18 5.53 3.36
N GLY A 67 1.24 5.65 2.40
CA GLY A 67 1.04 6.89 1.63
C GLY A 67 2.03 7.06 0.48
N GLY A 68 2.58 5.95 -0.04
CA GLY A 68 3.38 5.99 -1.25
C GLY A 68 2.61 6.51 -2.47
N PRO A 69 3.31 6.89 -3.56
CA PRO A 69 2.73 7.33 -4.83
C PRO A 69 1.49 6.55 -5.30
N ILE A 70 1.54 5.22 -5.21
CA ILE A 70 0.47 4.31 -5.65
C ILE A 70 -0.84 4.50 -4.86
N ALA A 71 -0.78 5.01 -3.62
CA ALA A 71 -1.96 5.36 -2.82
C ALA A 71 -2.74 6.53 -3.40
N LEU A 72 -2.07 7.42 -4.13
CA LEU A 72 -2.62 8.70 -4.60
C LEU A 72 -3.25 8.60 -6.00
N VAL A 73 -3.05 7.48 -6.70
CA VAL A 73 -3.63 7.27 -8.04
C VAL A 73 -5.16 7.19 -7.96
N LYS A 74 -5.82 7.82 -8.93
CA LYS A 74 -7.27 7.81 -9.16
C LYS A 74 -7.56 7.24 -10.55
N ASN A 75 -8.76 6.68 -10.72
CA ASN A 75 -9.20 6.18 -12.02
C ASN A 75 -9.18 7.31 -13.07
N GLY A 76 -8.62 7.01 -14.24
CA GLY A 76 -8.47 7.96 -15.34
C GLY A 76 -7.17 8.75 -15.33
N ASP A 77 -6.32 8.63 -14.31
CA ASP A 77 -5.00 9.26 -14.34
C ASP A 77 -4.12 8.61 -15.43
N PRO A 78 -3.37 9.40 -16.21
CA PRO A 78 -2.43 8.86 -17.17
C PRO A 78 -1.17 8.35 -16.46
N ILE A 79 -0.79 7.11 -16.77
CA ILE A 79 0.43 6.47 -16.27
C ILE A 79 1.34 6.17 -17.46
N ARG A 80 2.59 6.57 -17.37
CA ARG A 80 3.62 6.22 -18.36
C ARG A 80 4.56 5.19 -17.75
N ILE A 81 4.69 4.06 -18.44
CA ILE A 81 5.65 3.00 -18.09
C ILE A 81 6.69 2.96 -19.19
N ASP A 82 7.96 3.14 -18.82
CA ASP A 82 9.08 3.11 -19.74
C ASP A 82 10.11 2.09 -19.29
N ALA A 83 10.00 0.87 -19.82
CA ALA A 83 10.87 -0.25 -19.47
C ALA A 83 12.21 -0.27 -20.24
N ARG A 84 12.49 0.74 -21.07
CA ARG A 84 13.76 0.79 -21.82
C ARG A 84 14.94 0.85 -20.85
N PRO A 85 16.08 0.20 -21.15
CA PRO A 85 17.20 0.07 -20.22
C PRO A 85 17.76 1.41 -19.70
N ASP A 86 17.65 2.49 -20.49
CA ASP A 86 18.12 3.84 -20.16
C ASP A 86 17.12 4.67 -19.35
N LYS A 87 15.87 4.20 -19.18
CA LYS A 87 14.79 4.94 -18.50
C LYS A 87 14.31 4.21 -17.25
N ARG A 88 13.69 3.03 -17.40
CA ARG A 88 13.11 2.22 -16.31
C ARG A 88 12.25 3.04 -15.34
N THR A 89 11.34 3.85 -15.88
CA THR A 89 10.47 4.74 -15.09
C THR A 89 9.01 4.30 -15.10
N ILE A 90 8.30 4.70 -14.03
CA ILE A 90 6.85 4.63 -13.92
C ILE A 90 6.41 6.00 -13.43
N ASP A 91 5.76 6.77 -14.29
CA ASP A 91 5.40 8.15 -14.01
C ASP A 91 3.88 8.28 -13.92
N LEU A 92 3.38 8.87 -12.84
CA LEU A 92 2.01 9.37 -12.77
C LEU A 92 1.98 10.78 -13.38
N LEU A 93 1.30 10.94 -14.51
CA LEU A 93 1.34 12.18 -15.30
C LEU A 93 0.26 13.17 -14.83
N ILE A 94 0.36 13.63 -13.58
CA ILE A 94 -0.49 14.69 -13.03
C ILE A 94 0.34 15.93 -12.69
N SER A 95 -0.32 17.07 -12.48
CA SER A 95 0.38 18.30 -12.08
C SER A 95 0.85 18.23 -10.63
N GLU A 96 1.87 19.01 -10.29
CA GLU A 96 2.41 19.07 -8.93
C GLU A 96 1.36 19.57 -7.93
N GLU A 97 0.48 20.48 -8.35
CA GLU A 97 -0.59 21.00 -7.50
C GLU A 97 -1.60 19.90 -7.13
N GLU A 98 -2.01 19.07 -8.10
CA GLU A 98 -2.91 17.94 -7.83
C GLU A 98 -2.20 16.87 -6.99
N TRP A 99 -0.91 16.63 -7.25
CA TRP A 99 -0.10 15.70 -6.47
C TRP A 99 -0.05 16.11 -4.99
N GLU A 100 0.28 17.37 -4.71
CA GLU A 100 0.34 17.91 -3.35
C GLU A 100 -1.04 17.97 -2.67
N ALA A 101 -2.09 18.32 -3.41
CA ALA A 101 -3.46 18.29 -2.90
C ALA A 101 -3.86 16.88 -2.46
N ARG A 102 -3.56 15.86 -3.27
CA ARG A 102 -3.85 14.46 -2.94
C ARG A 102 -3.02 13.96 -1.76
N ARG A 103 -1.73 14.30 -1.70
CA ARG A 103 -0.84 13.95 -0.59
C ARG A 103 -1.37 14.50 0.74
N LYS A 104 -1.84 15.75 0.76
CA LYS A 104 -2.40 16.40 1.97
C LYS A 104 -3.75 15.82 2.39
N ALA A 105 -4.56 15.40 1.42
CA ALA A 105 -5.87 14.81 1.67
C ALA A 105 -5.81 13.32 2.04
N TRP A 106 -4.67 12.64 1.82
CA TRP A 106 -4.54 11.23 2.07
C TRP A 106 -4.45 10.92 3.55
N THR A 107 -5.23 9.93 3.98
CA THR A 107 -5.16 9.35 5.32
C THR A 107 -4.97 7.84 5.19
N PRO A 108 -4.15 7.21 6.05
CA PRO A 108 -3.95 5.77 6.00
C PRO A 108 -5.27 5.05 6.28
N PRO A 109 -5.67 4.07 5.45
CA PRO A 109 -6.81 3.22 5.79
C PRO A 109 -6.49 2.35 7.01
N PRO A 110 -7.51 1.85 7.73
CA PRO A 110 -7.31 0.92 8.82
C PRO A 110 -6.50 -0.30 8.41
N LEU A 111 -5.60 -0.75 9.29
CA LEU A 111 -4.84 -1.99 9.07
C LEU A 111 -5.79 -3.18 9.01
N ARG A 112 -5.54 -4.11 8.07
CA ARG A 112 -6.32 -5.36 7.95
C ARG A 112 -6.17 -6.27 9.17
N SER A 113 -5.09 -6.13 9.94
CA SER A 113 -4.85 -6.86 11.18
C SER A 113 -4.40 -5.89 12.27
N THR A 114 -5.07 -5.94 13.42
CA THR A 114 -4.76 -5.13 14.60
C THR A 114 -4.24 -5.97 15.78
N GLN A 115 -4.17 -7.30 15.64
CA GLN A 115 -3.67 -8.20 16.67
C GLN A 115 -3.06 -9.48 16.09
N GLY A 116 -2.34 -10.24 16.93
CA GLY A 116 -1.75 -11.52 16.55
C GLY A 116 -0.48 -11.38 15.72
N THR A 117 -0.08 -12.47 15.04
CA THR A 117 1.20 -12.55 14.32
C THR A 117 1.28 -11.56 13.16
N LEU A 118 0.19 -11.35 12.43
CA LEU A 118 0.17 -10.40 11.31
C LEU A 118 0.33 -8.95 11.78
N PHE A 119 -0.25 -8.59 12.93
CA PHE A 119 -0.01 -7.29 13.52
C PHE A 119 1.45 -7.13 13.95
N LYS A 120 2.04 -8.14 14.60
CA LYS A 120 3.49 -8.13 14.94
C LYS A 120 4.36 -7.93 13.69
N TYR A 121 4.05 -8.63 12.60
CA TYR A 121 4.72 -8.47 11.31
C TYR A 121 4.60 -7.03 10.80
N ILE A 122 3.40 -6.45 10.78
CA ILE A 122 3.17 -5.04 10.40
C ILE A 122 4.06 -4.10 11.23
N GLN A 123 4.27 -4.36 12.53
CA GLN A 123 5.08 -3.48 13.38
C GLN A 123 6.58 -3.53 13.07
N CYS A 124 7.10 -4.61 12.50
CA CYS A 124 8.55 -4.80 12.34
C CYS A 124 9.03 -4.98 10.90
N VAL A 125 8.13 -5.14 9.94
CA VAL A 125 8.53 -5.39 8.54
C VAL A 125 9.13 -4.13 7.90
N ALA A 126 10.24 -4.32 7.18
CA ALA A 126 10.87 -3.33 6.31
C ALA A 126 10.15 -3.22 4.95
N THR A 127 10.53 -2.24 4.12
CA THR A 127 9.88 -2.06 2.81
C THR A 127 10.18 -3.25 1.87
N ALA A 128 9.38 -3.39 0.81
CA ALA A 128 9.70 -4.36 -0.24
C ALA A 128 11.04 -4.07 -0.95
N SER A 129 11.48 -2.81 -1.01
CA SER A 129 12.82 -2.47 -1.53
C SER A 129 13.97 -2.93 -0.63
N GLU A 130 13.70 -3.17 0.65
CA GLU A 130 14.66 -3.69 1.63
C GLU A 130 14.49 -5.20 1.86
N GLY A 131 13.63 -5.86 1.07
CA GLY A 131 13.43 -7.30 1.13
C GLY A 131 12.45 -7.79 2.19
N CYS A 132 11.61 -6.90 2.76
CA CYS A 132 10.61 -7.25 3.78
C CYS A 132 11.20 -7.93 5.02
N VAL A 133 12.42 -7.56 5.42
CA VAL A 133 13.07 -8.09 6.62
C VAL A 133 12.30 -7.66 7.88
N THR A 134 12.40 -8.43 8.97
CA THR A 134 11.63 -8.21 10.21
C THR A 134 12.50 -8.00 11.45
N ASP A 135 13.81 -7.91 11.25
CA ASP A 135 14.86 -7.75 12.26
C ASP A 135 15.54 -6.38 12.21
N GLU A 136 15.11 -5.50 11.30
CA GLU A 136 15.47 -4.08 11.24
C GLU A 136 14.31 -3.20 11.74
N VAL A 137 14.55 -1.90 11.94
CA VAL A 137 13.49 -0.97 12.37
C VAL A 137 12.45 -0.85 11.24
N GLY A 138 11.23 -1.33 11.49
CA GLY A 138 10.16 -1.43 10.49
C GLY A 138 9.71 -0.09 9.88
N THR A 139 8.92 -0.17 8.81
CA THR A 139 8.52 1.00 8.00
C THR A 139 7.51 1.91 8.66
N ALA A 140 6.82 1.44 9.69
CA ALA A 140 5.93 2.27 10.49
C ALA A 140 6.76 3.01 11.54
N SER A 141 6.62 4.33 11.61
CA SER A 141 7.21 5.09 12.72
C SER A 141 6.65 4.59 14.06
N ALA A 142 7.45 4.66 15.12
CA ALA A 142 7.01 4.29 16.46
C ALA A 142 5.69 4.98 16.87
N ALA A 143 5.46 6.21 16.38
CA ALA A 143 4.21 6.94 16.59
C ALA A 143 3.01 6.29 15.90
N GLN A 144 3.16 5.87 14.63
CA GLN A 144 2.11 5.20 13.86
C GLN A 144 1.77 3.81 14.43
N ILE A 145 2.79 3.11 14.94
CA ILE A 145 2.65 1.83 15.66
C ILE A 145 1.79 2.01 16.91
N VAL A 146 2.10 3.01 17.73
CA VAL A 146 1.38 3.30 18.98
C VAL A 146 -0.05 3.77 18.71
N GLU A 147 -0.28 4.55 17.64
CA GLU A 147 -1.61 5.04 17.27
C GLU A 147 -2.52 3.94 16.70
N ALA A 148 -1.97 3.02 15.89
CA ALA A 148 -2.72 1.94 15.26
C ALA A 148 -2.92 0.71 16.17
N ALA A 149 -2.18 0.60 17.27
CA ALA A 149 -2.35 -0.48 18.24
C ALA A 149 -3.74 -0.40 18.89
N PRO A 150 -4.54 -1.49 18.87
CA PRO A 150 -5.82 -1.47 19.56
C PRO A 150 -5.56 -1.24 21.05
N LYS A 151 -6.13 -0.14 21.57
CA LYS A 151 -6.06 0.15 23.00
C LYS A 151 -6.75 -1.00 23.71
N THR A 152 -6.00 -1.72 24.55
CA THR A 152 -6.62 -2.68 25.47
C THR A 152 -7.74 -1.99 26.24
N PRO A 153 -8.82 -2.69 26.62
CA PRO A 153 -9.93 -2.10 27.38
C PRO A 153 -9.46 -1.27 28.58
N ALA A 154 -8.41 -1.73 29.27
CA ALA A 154 -7.76 -1.03 30.36
C ALA A 154 -7.12 0.32 29.99
N VAL A 155 -6.54 0.43 28.78
CA VAL A 155 -5.93 1.68 28.28
C VAL A 155 -7.02 2.67 27.86
N ALA A 156 -8.07 2.19 27.18
CA ALA A 156 -9.21 3.03 26.81
C ALA A 156 -9.95 3.57 28.05
N GLU A 157 -10.12 2.75 29.09
CA GLU A 157 -10.69 3.19 30.38
C GLU A 157 -9.81 4.22 31.10
N LEU A 158 -8.48 4.07 31.03
CA LEU A 158 -7.54 5.01 31.63
C LEU A 158 -7.61 6.38 30.93
N GLU A 159 -7.63 6.40 29.62
CA GLU A 159 -7.72 7.64 28.84
C GLU A 159 -9.06 8.36 29.05
N ALA A 160 -10.16 7.61 29.12
CA ALA A 160 -11.46 8.18 29.47
C ALA A 160 -11.44 8.83 30.86
N LYS A 161 -10.79 8.17 31.84
CA LYS A 161 -10.60 8.73 33.19
C LYS A 161 -9.68 9.95 33.20
N ILE A 162 -8.63 9.97 32.38
CA ILE A 162 -7.72 11.12 32.25
C ILE A 162 -8.50 12.32 31.68
N ALA A 163 -9.25 12.13 30.60
CA ALA A 163 -10.08 13.18 30.00
C ALA A 163 -11.16 13.70 30.98
N GLU A 164 -11.77 12.82 31.78
CA GLU A 164 -12.71 13.20 32.83
C GLU A 164 -12.04 14.04 33.94
N LEU A 165 -10.82 13.67 34.35
CA LEU A 165 -10.06 14.39 35.37
C LEU A 165 -9.57 15.75 34.88
N GLU A 166 -9.11 15.84 33.63
CA GLU A 166 -8.69 17.10 33.00
C GLU A 166 -9.87 18.07 32.87
N ALA A 167 -11.06 17.59 32.49
CA ALA A 167 -12.27 18.39 32.43
C ALA A 167 -12.75 18.89 33.81
N LYS A 168 -12.41 18.17 34.89
CA LYS A 168 -12.67 18.59 36.28
C LYS A 168 -11.64 19.58 36.83
N LEU A 169 -10.46 19.65 36.21
CA LEU A 169 -9.37 20.54 36.62
C LEU A 169 -9.42 21.91 35.91
N ALA A 170 -10.12 22.00 34.77
CA ALA A 170 -10.40 23.22 34.02
C ALA A 170 -11.61 23.99 34.58
#